data_AF-A0AAJ6QC45-F1
#
_entry.id   AF-A0AAJ6QC45-F1
#
_cell.length_a   1.000
_cell.length_b   1.000
_cell.length_c   1.000
_cell.angle_alpha   90.00
_cell.angle_beta   90.00
_cell.angle_gamma   90.00
#
_symmetry.space_group_name_H-M   'P 1'
#
loop_
_entity.id
_entity.type
_entity.pdbx_description
1 polymer ?
#
loop_
_entity_poly.entity_id
_entity_poly.type
_entity_poly.pdbx_seq_one_letter_code
_entity_poly.pdbx_strand_id
1 'polypeptide(L)'
;MTLFGTFLTETLQRSWSLWRKKSTVRVRNTGRYYFDFTHWHILVSWIIIIAELVLGTIPEPPWIRMLAMPVPSLFFVFSIEMLIFEFMYIFKIPVPFRISSVPKGDPMRPALYPLLEDIIAVDGMGQTEFRDHLNQRYNASPPFRSMLHRLTMLWMIPQMLVAGGTLAGIVIADHELAYTLGWSVPAIWAGIWAMVMAIRIRVELRRERHYWMALRLTRQLQQ
;
A
#
# COMPACT_ATOMS: atom_id res chain seq x y z
N MET A 1 13.70 1.86 -21.36
CA MET A 1 12.93 0.92 -20.51
C MET A 1 11.96 1.77 -19.70
N THR A 2 10.72 1.91 -20.17
CA THR A 2 9.71 2.78 -19.53
C THR A 2 9.21 2.13 -18.24
N LEU A 3 9.04 2.92 -17.17
CA LEU A 3 8.48 2.50 -15.87
C LEU A 3 7.17 1.68 -15.99
N PHE A 4 6.41 1.87 -17.06
CA PHE A 4 5.21 1.09 -17.37
C PHE A 4 5.51 -0.35 -17.82
N GLY A 5 6.57 -0.57 -18.59
CA GLY A 5 6.96 -1.90 -19.06
C GLY A 5 7.45 -2.79 -17.91
N THR A 6 8.16 -2.20 -16.93
CA THR A 6 8.59 -2.93 -15.73
C THR A 6 7.39 -3.29 -14.86
N PHE A 7 6.42 -2.40 -14.69
CA PHE A 7 5.24 -2.66 -13.86
C PHE A 7 4.36 -3.81 -14.39
N LEU A 8 4.20 -3.93 -15.72
CA LEU A 8 3.50 -5.08 -16.32
C LEU A 8 4.26 -6.38 -16.06
N THR A 9 5.58 -6.39 -16.28
CA THR A 9 6.41 -7.58 -16.03
C THR A 9 6.41 -7.98 -14.56
N GLU A 10 6.43 -7.02 -13.64
CA GLU A 10 6.34 -7.25 -12.19
C GLU A 10 4.97 -7.83 -11.82
N THR A 11 3.89 -7.31 -12.39
CA THR A 11 2.54 -7.84 -12.17
C THR A 11 2.42 -9.29 -12.65
N LEU A 12 2.98 -9.61 -13.82
CA LEU A 12 3.00 -10.97 -14.37
C LEU A 12 3.89 -11.90 -13.53
N GLN A 13 5.06 -11.43 -13.10
CA GLN A 13 5.96 -12.17 -12.22
C GLN A 13 5.30 -12.47 -10.87
N ARG A 14 4.58 -11.51 -10.30
CA ARG A 14 3.79 -11.67 -9.07
C ARG A 14 2.69 -12.71 -9.26
N SER A 15 1.93 -12.60 -10.35
CA SER A 15 0.86 -13.55 -10.73
C SER A 15 1.41 -14.98 -10.83
N TRP A 16 2.52 -15.16 -11.54
CA TRP A 16 3.17 -16.45 -11.71
C TRP A 16 3.70 -17.02 -10.39
N SER A 17 4.32 -16.19 -9.57
CA SER A 17 4.87 -16.57 -8.26
C SER A 17 3.78 -17.04 -7.29
N LEU A 18 2.59 -16.44 -7.33
CA LEU A 18 1.43 -16.84 -6.53
C LEU A 18 0.74 -18.10 -7.10
N TRP A 19 0.65 -18.23 -8.42
CA TRP A 19 -0.12 -19.30 -9.08
C TRP A 19 0.60 -20.65 -9.18
N ARG A 20 1.94 -20.66 -9.17
CA ARG A 20 2.73 -21.91 -9.30
C ARG A 20 2.36 -22.95 -8.23
N LYS A 21 2.38 -24.23 -8.60
CA LYS A 21 1.91 -25.35 -7.73
C LYS A 21 2.64 -25.41 -6.38
N LYS A 22 3.97 -25.24 -6.37
CA LYS A 22 4.81 -25.19 -5.16
C LYS A 22 5.20 -23.75 -4.81
N SER A 23 4.21 -22.89 -4.58
CA SER A 23 4.48 -21.50 -4.21
C SER A 23 4.86 -21.39 -2.73
N THR A 24 6.07 -20.87 -2.46
CA THR A 24 6.57 -20.55 -1.11
C THR A 24 6.23 -19.13 -0.66
N VAL A 25 5.59 -18.32 -1.51
CA VAL A 25 5.28 -16.90 -1.21
C VAL A 25 3.82 -16.66 -0.81
N ARG A 26 2.96 -17.67 -0.99
CA ARG A 26 1.52 -17.58 -0.74
C ARG A 26 1.22 -17.42 0.75
N VAL A 27 0.17 -16.67 1.05
CA VAL A 27 -0.46 -16.60 2.38
C VAL A 27 -0.75 -18.02 2.91
N ARG A 28 -0.41 -18.27 4.18
CA ARG A 28 -0.58 -19.58 4.81
C ARG A 28 -2.05 -19.98 4.90
N ASN A 29 -2.33 -21.28 4.76
CA ASN A 29 -3.67 -21.88 4.79
C ASN A 29 -4.62 -21.35 3.72
N THR A 30 -4.12 -21.04 2.51
CA THR A 30 -4.94 -20.62 1.38
C THR A 30 -4.77 -21.55 0.16
N GLY A 31 -5.84 -21.66 -0.63
CA GLY A 31 -5.87 -22.49 -1.84
C GLY A 31 -4.98 -21.95 -2.96
N ARG A 32 -4.78 -22.75 -4.01
CA ARG A 32 -3.90 -22.40 -5.14
C ARG A 32 -4.25 -21.08 -5.84
N TYR A 33 -5.55 -20.77 -5.89
CA TYR A 33 -6.11 -19.63 -6.61
C TYR A 33 -6.31 -18.39 -5.72
N TYR A 34 -5.79 -18.41 -4.50
CA TYR A 34 -5.90 -17.27 -3.60
C TYR A 34 -4.78 -16.27 -3.89
N PHE A 35 -5.17 -15.13 -4.47
CA PHE A 35 -4.29 -13.97 -4.59
C PHE A 35 -4.26 -13.19 -3.28
N ASP A 36 -3.09 -12.62 -2.98
CA ASP A 36 -2.93 -11.77 -1.82
C ASP A 36 -3.55 -10.38 -2.03
N PHE A 37 -3.68 -9.63 -0.94
CA PHE A 37 -4.38 -8.37 -0.91
C PHE A 37 -3.75 -7.34 -1.85
N THR A 38 -2.41 -7.21 -1.84
CA THR A 38 -1.70 -6.32 -2.76
C THR A 38 -1.92 -6.70 -4.23
N HIS A 39 -2.01 -7.99 -4.56
CA HIS A 39 -2.31 -8.38 -5.93
C HIS A 39 -3.70 -7.92 -6.38
N TRP A 40 -4.72 -8.06 -5.51
CA TRP A 40 -6.05 -7.51 -5.79
C TRP A 40 -6.03 -5.98 -5.95
N HIS A 41 -5.22 -5.27 -5.18
CA HIS A 41 -5.02 -3.82 -5.35
C HIS A 41 -4.51 -3.49 -6.74
N ILE A 42 -3.44 -4.17 -7.15
CA ILE A 42 -2.83 -3.97 -8.47
C ILE A 42 -3.85 -4.22 -9.58
N LEU A 43 -4.66 -5.27 -9.48
CA LEU A 43 -5.70 -5.57 -10.47
C LEU A 43 -6.79 -4.49 -10.53
N VAL A 44 -7.29 -4.03 -9.38
CA VAL A 44 -8.27 -2.94 -9.32
C VAL A 44 -7.69 -1.65 -9.91
N SER A 45 -6.42 -1.34 -9.62
CA SER A 45 -5.75 -0.18 -10.21
C SER A 45 -5.66 -0.25 -11.73
N TRP A 46 -5.32 -1.42 -12.27
CA TRP A 46 -5.30 -1.63 -13.71
C TRP A 46 -6.68 -1.39 -14.35
N ILE A 47 -7.74 -1.89 -13.73
CA ILE A 47 -9.11 -1.69 -14.22
C ILE A 47 -9.45 -0.19 -14.24
N ILE A 48 -9.14 0.54 -13.18
CA ILE A 48 -9.41 1.98 -13.09
C ILE A 48 -8.63 2.76 -14.16
N ILE A 49 -7.31 2.56 -14.25
CA ILE A 49 -6.46 3.24 -15.24
C ILE A 49 -6.97 2.96 -16.66
N ILE A 50 -7.21 1.69 -16.99
CA ILE A 50 -7.65 1.30 -18.34
C ILE A 50 -9.03 1.90 -18.64
N ALA A 51 -9.97 1.84 -17.69
CA ALA A 51 -11.30 2.41 -17.88
C ALA A 51 -11.24 3.91 -18.16
N GLU A 52 -10.47 4.68 -17.38
CA GLU A 52 -10.34 6.12 -17.56
C GLU A 52 -9.63 6.49 -18.88
N LEU A 53 -8.57 5.76 -19.23
CA LEU A 53 -7.87 5.99 -20.50
C LEU A 53 -8.74 5.66 -21.71
N VAL A 54 -9.48 4.55 -21.67
CA VAL A 54 -10.39 4.14 -22.76
C VAL A 54 -11.55 5.14 -22.88
N LEU A 55 -12.22 5.46 -21.76
CA LEU A 55 -13.32 6.42 -21.76
C LEU A 55 -12.88 7.83 -22.18
N GLY A 56 -11.65 8.22 -21.85
CA GLY A 56 -11.08 9.50 -22.26
C GLY A 56 -10.73 9.58 -23.75
N THR A 57 -10.46 8.43 -24.39
CA THR A 57 -10.05 8.36 -25.81
C THR A 57 -11.18 8.05 -26.80
N ILE A 58 -12.33 7.52 -26.34
CA ILE A 58 -13.49 7.25 -27.21
C ILE A 58 -14.06 8.51 -27.90
N PRO A 59 -14.25 9.65 -27.21
CA PRO A 59 -14.84 10.83 -27.83
C PRO A 59 -13.89 11.52 -28.83
N GLU A 60 -14.45 12.14 -29.87
CA GLU A 60 -13.74 13.00 -30.81
C GLU A 60 -14.27 14.45 -30.68
N PRO A 61 -13.48 15.42 -30.16
CA PRO A 61 -12.10 15.29 -29.68
C PRO A 61 -11.98 14.56 -28.33
N PRO A 62 -10.81 13.98 -28.01
CA PRO A 62 -10.58 13.26 -26.76
C PRO A 62 -10.87 14.08 -25.52
N TRP A 63 -11.41 13.44 -24.49
CA TRP A 63 -11.71 14.09 -23.22
C TRP A 63 -10.46 14.21 -22.35
N ILE A 64 -9.66 15.25 -22.61
CA ILE A 64 -8.33 15.45 -22.00
C ILE A 64 -8.36 15.42 -20.46
N ARG A 65 -9.41 15.97 -19.84
CA ARG A 65 -9.56 15.96 -18.38
C ARG A 65 -9.70 14.53 -17.83
N MET A 66 -10.42 13.65 -18.53
CA MET A 66 -10.49 12.23 -18.16
C MET A 66 -9.12 11.56 -18.29
N LEU A 67 -8.35 11.90 -19.33
CA LEU A 67 -6.99 11.38 -19.52
C LEU A 67 -5.98 11.88 -18.47
N ALA A 68 -6.34 12.89 -17.67
CA ALA A 68 -5.55 13.39 -16.55
C ALA A 68 -5.87 12.69 -15.21
N MET A 69 -6.98 11.94 -15.14
CA MET A 69 -7.48 11.30 -13.92
C MET A 69 -6.79 10.01 -13.45
N PRO A 70 -6.06 9.22 -14.27
CA PRO A 70 -5.50 7.93 -13.83
C PRO A 70 -4.76 7.95 -12.50
N VAL A 71 -3.82 8.88 -12.33
CA VAL A 71 -3.01 8.91 -11.09
C VAL A 71 -3.80 9.49 -9.90
N PRO A 72 -4.55 10.61 -10.04
CA PRO A 72 -5.41 11.13 -8.97
C PRO A 72 -6.48 10.13 -8.51
N SER A 73 -7.13 9.41 -9.42
CA SER A 73 -8.15 8.42 -9.09
C SER A 73 -7.58 7.26 -8.27
N LEU A 74 -6.39 6.76 -8.62
CA LEU A 74 -5.69 5.76 -7.82
C LEU A 74 -5.34 6.28 -6.43
N PHE A 75 -4.90 7.54 -6.33
CA PHE A 75 -4.60 8.15 -5.04
C PHE A 75 -5.85 8.23 -4.16
N PHE A 76 -6.99 8.60 -4.73
CA PHE A 76 -8.27 8.59 -4.02
C PHE A 76 -8.66 7.20 -3.56
N VAL A 77 -8.68 6.21 -4.45
CA VAL A 77 -9.10 4.84 -4.11
C VAL A 77 -8.24 4.27 -2.99
N PHE A 78 -6.92 4.39 -3.09
CA PHE A 78 -6.00 3.89 -2.06
C PHE A 78 -6.08 4.65 -0.75
N SER A 79 -6.24 5.98 -0.78
CA SER A 79 -6.35 6.76 0.45
C SER A 79 -7.68 6.51 1.16
N ILE A 80 -8.79 6.34 0.43
CA ILE A 80 -10.09 5.94 1.00
C ILE A 80 -10.01 4.54 1.60
N GLU A 81 -9.39 3.59 0.90
CA GLU A 81 -9.21 2.23 1.41
C GLU A 81 -8.37 2.20 2.68
N MET A 82 -7.22 2.88 2.69
CA MET A 82 -6.39 3.01 3.89
C MET A 82 -7.17 3.69 5.03
N LEU A 83 -8.01 4.67 4.73
CA LEU A 83 -8.86 5.33 5.73
C LEU A 83 -9.88 4.38 6.34
N ILE A 84 -10.55 3.55 5.53
CA ILE A 84 -11.47 2.52 6.02
C ILE A 84 -10.73 1.53 6.92
N PHE A 85 -9.54 1.11 6.50
CA PHE A 85 -8.74 0.13 7.24
C PHE A 85 -8.25 0.67 8.57
N GLU A 86 -7.81 1.93 8.58
CA GLU A 86 -7.36 2.61 9.79
C GLU A 86 -8.52 2.94 10.73
N PHE A 87 -9.68 3.30 10.19
CA PHE A 87 -10.92 3.39 10.96
C PHE A 87 -11.21 2.06 11.66
N MET A 88 -11.21 0.94 10.91
CA MET A 88 -11.41 -0.39 11.51
C MET A 88 -10.34 -0.74 12.55
N TYR A 89 -9.07 -0.39 12.31
CA TYR A 89 -7.97 -0.62 13.24
C TYR A 89 -8.14 0.17 14.56
N ILE A 90 -8.55 1.44 14.48
CA ILE A 90 -8.76 2.31 15.64
C ILE A 90 -9.94 1.80 16.47
N PHE A 91 -11.06 1.51 15.82
CA PHE A 91 -12.29 1.02 16.48
C PHE A 91 -12.29 -0.48 16.79
N LYS A 92 -11.19 -1.19 16.50
CA LYS A 92 -11.04 -2.65 16.71
C LYS A 92 -12.15 -3.46 16.05
N ILE A 93 -12.64 -2.98 14.90
CA ILE A 93 -13.66 -3.66 14.12
C ILE A 93 -13.02 -4.89 13.49
N PRO A 94 -13.64 -6.08 13.63
CA PRO A 94 -13.13 -7.31 13.04
C PRO A 94 -13.21 -7.25 11.52
N VAL A 95 -12.25 -7.87 10.83
CA VAL A 95 -12.25 -7.87 9.36
C VAL A 95 -13.38 -8.76 8.80
N PRO A 96 -14.21 -8.26 7.86
CA PRO A 96 -15.37 -9.00 7.35
C PRO A 96 -14.99 -10.16 6.42
N PHE A 97 -13.81 -10.06 5.80
CA PHE A 97 -13.20 -11.08 4.96
C PHE A 97 -11.69 -11.13 5.25
N ARG A 98 -11.02 -12.17 4.74
CA ARG A 98 -9.59 -12.36 4.97
C ARG A 98 -8.78 -11.33 4.20
N ILE A 99 -7.88 -10.62 4.89
CA ILE A 99 -6.96 -9.66 4.31
C ILE A 99 -5.54 -10.23 4.48
N SER A 100 -5.03 -10.88 3.44
CA SER A 100 -3.75 -11.59 3.46
C SER A 100 -3.61 -12.50 4.69
N SER A 101 -2.63 -12.30 5.57
CA SER A 101 -2.48 -13.13 6.77
C SER A 101 -3.41 -12.76 7.92
N VAL A 102 -4.26 -11.73 7.79
CA VAL A 102 -5.30 -11.40 8.78
C VAL A 102 -6.55 -12.24 8.48
N PRO A 103 -6.89 -13.24 9.33
CA PRO A 103 -8.07 -14.08 9.16
C PRO A 103 -9.37 -13.27 9.31
N LYS A 104 -10.46 -13.76 8.71
CA LYS A 104 -11.80 -13.23 8.95
C LYS A 104 -12.14 -13.28 10.44
N GLY A 105 -12.66 -12.18 11.00
CA GLY A 105 -13.05 -12.10 12.41
C GLY A 105 -11.96 -11.56 13.34
N ASP A 106 -10.70 -11.50 12.90
CA ASP A 106 -9.63 -10.89 13.70
C ASP A 106 -9.70 -9.36 13.66
N PRO A 107 -9.24 -8.66 14.71
CA PRO A 107 -9.13 -7.21 14.70
C PRO A 107 -8.24 -6.75 13.54
N MET A 108 -8.69 -5.70 12.85
CA MET A 108 -7.92 -5.13 11.75
C MET A 108 -6.53 -4.67 12.22
N ARG A 109 -5.54 -4.81 11.35
CA ARG A 109 -4.17 -4.29 11.53
C ARG A 109 -4.02 -2.98 10.75
N PRO A 110 -3.05 -2.12 11.08
CA PRO A 110 -2.79 -0.90 10.30
C PRO A 110 -2.67 -1.20 8.80
N ALA A 111 -3.15 -0.31 7.94
CA ALA A 111 -3.31 -0.61 6.51
C ALA A 111 -1.97 -0.92 5.81
N LEU A 112 -0.87 -0.37 6.32
CA LEU A 112 0.47 -0.69 5.84
C LEU A 112 0.92 -2.13 6.14
N TYR A 113 0.33 -2.81 7.12
CA TYR A 113 0.70 -4.18 7.50
C TYR A 113 0.52 -5.19 6.35
N PRO A 114 -0.69 -5.38 5.76
CA PRO A 114 -0.88 -6.33 4.68
C PRO A 114 -0.05 -5.96 3.43
N LEU A 115 0.11 -4.66 3.13
CA LEU A 115 0.94 -4.20 2.02
C LEU A 115 2.42 -4.55 2.22
N LEU A 116 2.97 -4.25 3.39
CA LEU A 116 4.35 -4.58 3.75
C LEU A 116 4.59 -6.09 3.67
N GLU A 117 3.65 -6.87 4.20
CA GLU A 117 3.68 -8.31 4.20
C GLU A 117 3.76 -8.86 2.77
N ASP A 118 2.82 -8.45 1.92
CA ASP A 118 2.63 -8.99 0.59
C ASP A 118 3.71 -8.55 -0.40
N ILE A 119 4.19 -7.32 -0.30
CA ILE A 119 5.28 -6.81 -1.15
C ILE A 119 6.58 -7.53 -0.80
N ILE A 120 6.96 -7.62 0.47
CA ILE A 120 8.24 -8.24 0.84
C ILE A 120 8.19 -9.75 0.65
N ALA A 121 7.08 -10.41 0.96
CA ALA A 121 6.98 -11.86 0.79
C ALA A 121 7.11 -12.29 -0.68
N VAL A 122 6.54 -11.51 -1.61
CA VAL A 122 6.49 -11.90 -3.03
C VAL A 122 7.57 -11.20 -3.84
N ASP A 123 7.65 -9.87 -3.78
CA ASP A 123 8.56 -9.06 -4.60
C ASP A 123 9.95 -8.97 -3.95
N GLY A 124 10.01 -8.92 -2.62
CA GLY A 124 11.25 -8.93 -1.84
C GLY A 124 11.85 -10.32 -1.59
N MET A 125 11.30 -11.38 -2.18
CA MET A 125 11.71 -12.77 -1.97
C MET A 125 11.70 -13.26 -0.50
N GLY A 126 10.95 -12.60 0.38
CA GLY A 126 10.86 -12.96 1.80
C GLY A 126 10.07 -14.23 2.09
N GLN A 127 9.23 -14.67 1.15
CA GLN A 127 8.46 -15.92 1.22
C GLN A 127 7.56 -16.01 2.46
N THR A 128 7.05 -17.21 2.77
CA THR A 128 6.20 -17.48 3.95
C THR A 128 6.92 -17.22 5.27
N GLU A 129 8.23 -17.40 5.32
CA GLU A 129 9.03 -17.17 6.53
C GLU A 129 8.98 -15.71 6.98
N PHE A 130 9.08 -14.77 6.02
CA PHE A 130 8.92 -13.35 6.32
C PHE A 130 7.54 -13.03 6.91
N ARG A 131 6.47 -13.66 6.40
CA ARG A 131 5.10 -13.48 6.91
C ARG A 131 5.00 -13.91 8.37
N ASP A 132 5.58 -15.07 8.71
CA ASP A 132 5.60 -15.60 10.07
C ASP A 132 6.39 -14.66 11.01
N HIS A 133 7.59 -14.23 10.61
CA HIS A 133 8.43 -13.32 11.40
C HIS A 133 7.78 -11.94 11.58
N LEU A 134 7.14 -11.41 10.54
CA LEU A 134 6.42 -10.14 10.61
C LEU A 134 5.24 -10.23 11.58
N ASN A 135 4.49 -11.33 11.55
CA ASN A 135 3.39 -11.59 12.48
C ASN A 135 3.90 -11.69 13.93
N GLN A 136 4.98 -12.43 14.16
CA GLN A 136 5.60 -12.54 15.49
C GLN A 136 6.07 -11.17 16.00
N ARG A 137 6.77 -10.39 15.18
CA ARG A 137 7.22 -9.04 15.56
C ARG A 137 6.06 -8.10 15.85
N TYR A 138 5.00 -8.14 15.04
CA TYR A 138 3.80 -7.34 15.27
C TYR A 138 3.16 -7.66 16.63
N ASN A 139 3.06 -8.94 16.99
CA ASN A 139 2.49 -9.34 18.27
C ASN A 139 3.41 -9.02 19.45
N ALA A 140 4.73 -9.16 19.28
CA ALA A 140 5.71 -8.97 20.35
C ALA A 140 6.08 -7.50 20.62
N SER A 141 5.97 -6.61 19.63
CA SER A 141 6.51 -5.24 19.67
C SER A 141 5.40 -4.18 19.63
N PRO A 142 4.94 -3.65 20.80
CA PRO A 142 4.08 -2.47 20.85
C PRO A 142 4.58 -1.26 20.03
N PRO A 143 5.87 -0.86 20.10
CA PRO A 143 6.34 0.29 19.31
C PRO A 143 6.28 0.03 17.80
N PHE A 144 6.48 -1.22 17.34
CA PHE A 144 6.34 -1.59 15.93
C PHE A 144 4.89 -1.45 15.44
N ARG A 145 3.91 -1.91 16.22
CA ARG A 145 2.48 -1.74 15.89
C ARG A 145 2.12 -0.26 15.75
N SER A 146 2.57 0.52 16.72
CA SER A 146 2.34 1.96 16.76
C SER A 146 3.06 2.69 15.61
N MET A 147 4.25 2.21 15.21
CA MET A 147 4.96 2.71 14.04
C MET A 147 4.16 2.47 12.75
N LEU A 148 3.63 1.26 12.53
CA LEU A 148 2.85 0.97 11.31
C LEU A 148 1.61 1.87 11.18
N HIS A 149 0.90 2.11 12.30
CA HIS A 149 -0.22 3.06 12.32
C HIS A 149 0.23 4.49 11.98
N ARG A 150 1.29 5.00 12.64
CA ARG A 150 1.82 6.34 12.34
C ARG A 150 2.25 6.49 10.89
N LEU A 151 2.92 5.49 10.33
CA LEU A 151 3.36 5.50 8.94
C LEU A 151 2.19 5.43 7.97
N THR A 152 1.14 4.68 8.29
CA THR A 152 -0.08 4.65 7.48
C THR A 152 -0.74 6.03 7.47
N MET A 153 -0.92 6.67 8.64
CA MET A 153 -1.44 8.04 8.72
C MET A 153 -0.58 9.05 7.97
N LEU A 154 0.74 8.94 8.09
CA LEU A 154 1.70 9.82 7.42
C LEU A 154 1.62 9.70 5.89
N TRP A 155 1.25 8.54 5.36
CA TRP A 155 1.07 8.33 3.92
C TRP A 155 -0.32 8.73 3.45
N MET A 156 -1.36 8.22 4.12
CA MET A 156 -2.75 8.34 3.71
C MET A 156 -3.26 9.79 3.72
N ILE A 157 -3.00 10.56 4.79
CA ILE A 157 -3.55 11.91 4.93
C ILE A 157 -3.03 12.83 3.81
N PRO A 158 -1.71 12.94 3.57
CA PRO A 158 -1.22 13.81 2.53
C PRO A 158 -1.54 13.26 1.13
N GLN A 159 -1.62 11.93 0.96
CA GLN A 159 -2.09 11.34 -0.31
C GLN A 159 -3.50 11.80 -0.66
N MET A 160 -4.43 11.79 0.31
CA MET A 160 -5.80 12.28 0.12
C MET A 160 -5.84 13.78 -0.24
N LEU A 161 -5.02 14.59 0.43
CA LEU A 161 -4.93 16.03 0.15
C LEU A 161 -4.39 16.32 -1.25
N VAL A 162 -3.38 15.57 -1.68
CA VAL A 162 -2.82 15.67 -3.03
C VAL A 162 -3.83 15.21 -4.07
N ALA A 163 -4.53 14.11 -3.83
CA ALA A 163 -5.59 13.63 -4.72
C ALA A 163 -6.66 14.71 -4.94
N GLY A 164 -7.16 15.30 -3.84
CA GLY A 164 -8.14 16.38 -3.89
C GLY A 164 -7.62 17.65 -4.54
N GLY A 165 -6.39 18.07 -4.23
CA GLY A 165 -5.76 19.23 -4.83
C GLY A 165 -5.52 19.06 -6.33
N THR A 166 -5.04 17.90 -6.77
CA THR A 166 -4.83 17.60 -8.19
C THR A 166 -6.16 17.52 -8.92
N LEU A 167 -7.20 16.90 -8.34
CA LEU A 167 -8.54 16.88 -8.93
C LEU A 167 -9.12 18.29 -9.09
N ALA A 168 -9.02 19.13 -8.06
CA ALA A 168 -9.45 20.52 -8.15
C ALA A 168 -8.69 21.27 -9.26
N GLY A 169 -7.38 21.06 -9.36
CA GLY A 169 -6.55 21.58 -10.44
C GLY A 169 -7.02 21.12 -11.82
N ILE A 170 -7.29 19.81 -11.99
CA ILE A 170 -7.81 19.23 -13.24
C ILE A 170 -9.15 19.84 -13.64
N VAL A 171 -10.01 20.21 -12.70
CA VAL A 171 -11.34 20.78 -12.99
C VAL A 171 -11.24 22.28 -13.34
N ILE A 172 -10.34 23.02 -12.71
CA ILE A 172 -10.25 24.48 -12.84
C ILE A 172 -9.34 24.91 -14.01
N ALA A 173 -8.26 24.18 -14.26
CA ALA A 173 -7.25 24.53 -15.25
C ALA A 173 -7.75 24.40 -16.71
N ASP A 174 -6.99 24.97 -17.65
CA ASP A 174 -7.11 24.65 -19.08
C ASP A 174 -6.70 23.19 -19.36
N HIS A 175 -6.97 22.70 -20.57
CA HIS A 175 -6.81 21.29 -20.91
C HIS A 175 -5.36 20.79 -20.83
N GLU A 176 -4.40 21.58 -21.30
CA GLU A 176 -2.98 21.18 -21.32
C GLU A 176 -2.39 21.19 -19.90
N LEU A 177 -2.75 22.22 -19.13
CA LEU A 177 -2.35 22.31 -17.74
C LEU A 177 -3.01 21.22 -16.89
N ALA A 178 -4.30 20.94 -17.09
CA ALA A 178 -5.00 19.85 -16.40
C ALA A 178 -4.31 18.50 -16.63
N TYR A 179 -3.96 18.20 -17.88
CA TYR A 179 -3.22 16.98 -18.22
C TYR A 179 -1.87 16.94 -17.51
N THR A 180 -1.10 18.02 -17.59
CA THR A 180 0.23 18.10 -16.95
C THR A 180 0.13 17.93 -15.43
N LEU A 181 -0.85 18.58 -14.79
CA LEU A 181 -1.06 18.49 -13.34
C LEU A 181 -1.44 17.08 -12.91
N GLY A 182 -2.35 16.42 -13.64
CA GLY A 182 -2.84 15.08 -13.32
C GLY A 182 -1.73 14.03 -13.24
N TRP A 183 -0.74 14.11 -14.13
CA TRP A 183 0.38 13.17 -14.15
C TRP A 183 1.54 13.59 -13.26
N SER A 184 1.94 14.87 -13.30
CA SER A 184 3.17 15.32 -12.65
C SER A 184 3.04 15.51 -11.14
N VAL A 185 1.95 16.11 -10.65
CA VAL A 185 1.81 16.45 -9.22
C VAL A 185 1.82 15.19 -8.35
N PRO A 186 1.00 14.15 -8.62
CA PRO A 186 1.02 12.93 -7.83
C PRO A 186 2.36 12.19 -7.94
N ALA A 187 2.99 12.16 -9.12
CA ALA A 187 4.27 11.48 -9.33
C ALA A 187 5.42 12.14 -8.55
N ILE A 188 5.52 13.47 -8.64
CA ILE A 188 6.51 14.25 -7.89
C ILE A 188 6.27 14.07 -6.39
N TRP A 189 5.02 14.16 -5.95
CA TRP A 189 4.69 13.93 -4.54
C TRP A 189 5.09 12.53 -4.09
N ALA A 190 4.78 11.48 -4.86
CA ALA A 190 5.14 10.10 -4.51
C ALA A 190 6.65 9.92 -4.33
N GLY A 191 7.45 10.50 -5.23
CA GLY A 191 8.91 10.50 -5.13
C GLY A 191 9.41 11.19 -3.85
N ILE A 192 8.89 12.38 -3.56
CA ILE A 192 9.25 13.14 -2.35
C ILE A 192 8.83 12.39 -1.09
N TRP A 193 7.60 11.89 -1.05
CA TRP A 193 7.03 11.25 0.13
C TRP A 193 7.66 9.89 0.43
N ALA A 194 8.08 9.14 -0.60
CA ALA A 194 8.87 7.92 -0.41
C ALA A 194 10.19 8.20 0.34
N MET A 195 10.88 9.30 0.04
CA MET A 195 12.08 9.70 0.77
C MET A 195 11.78 10.05 2.23
N VAL A 196 10.70 10.82 2.46
CA VAL A 196 10.23 11.15 3.82
C VAL A 196 9.94 9.87 4.61
N MET A 197 9.22 8.92 4.02
CA MET A 197 8.91 7.63 4.65
C MET A 197 10.17 6.86 5.00
N ALA A 198 11.15 6.77 4.10
CA ALA A 198 12.40 6.07 4.36
C ALA A 198 13.14 6.66 5.58
N ILE A 199 13.18 7.98 5.69
CA ILE A 199 13.77 8.67 6.86
C ILE A 199 12.97 8.36 8.13
N ARG A 200 11.65 8.48 8.08
CA ARG A 200 10.77 8.24 9.24
C ARG A 200 10.81 6.80 9.73
N ILE A 201 10.84 5.83 8.82
CA ILE A 201 11.02 4.41 9.14
C ILE A 201 12.33 4.20 9.91
N ARG A 202 13.45 4.77 9.44
CA ARG A 202 14.74 4.66 10.15
C ARG A 202 14.69 5.25 11.56
N VAL A 203 13.98 6.37 11.76
CA VAL A 203 13.78 6.98 13.08
C VAL A 203 12.96 6.06 13.99
N GLU A 204 11.85 5.53 13.50
CA GLU A 204 10.95 4.68 14.30
C GLU A 204 11.59 3.32 14.63
N LEU A 205 12.38 2.74 13.72
CA LEU A 205 13.17 1.54 13.98
C LEU A 205 14.23 1.75 15.07
N ARG A 206 14.82 2.94 15.17
CA ARG A 206 15.72 3.29 16.28
C ARG A 206 14.97 3.33 17.62
N ARG A 207 13.75 3.88 17.64
CA ARG A 207 12.90 3.89 18.83
C ARG A 207 12.55 2.48 19.30
N GLU A 208 12.19 1.59 18.37
CA GLU A 208 11.95 0.18 18.70
C GLU A 208 13.22 -0.49 19.27
N ARG A 209 14.39 -0.22 18.69
CA ARG A 209 15.67 -0.74 19.22
C ARG A 209 15.92 -0.27 20.66
N HIS A 210 15.71 1.01 20.95
CA HIS A 210 15.87 1.56 22.29
C HIS A 210 14.90 0.92 23.30
N TYR A 211 13.65 0.69 22.90
CA TYR A 211 12.67 -0.03 23.71
C TYR A 211 13.16 -1.44 24.10
N TRP A 212 13.68 -2.21 23.14
CA TRP A 212 14.20 -3.55 23.41
C TRP A 212 15.50 -3.56 24.25
N MET A 213 16.32 -2.51 24.18
CA MET A 213 17.49 -2.37 25.05
C MET A 213 17.08 -2.06 26.49
N ALA A 214 16.17 -1.12 26.68
CA ALA A 214 15.63 -0.77 28.00
C ALA A 214 14.98 -1.99 28.67
N LEU A 215 14.14 -2.74 27.94
CA LEU A 215 13.48 -3.94 28.46
C LEU A 215 14.48 -5.02 28.89
N ARG A 216 15.57 -5.20 28.14
CA ARG A 216 16.64 -6.15 28.50
C ARG A 216 17.36 -5.74 29.78
N LEU A 217 17.70 -4.46 29.91
CA LEU A 217 18.35 -3.93 31.11
C LEU A 217 17.45 -4.09 32.34
N THR A 218 16.15 -3.77 32.23
CA THR A 218 15.21 -3.96 33.34
C THR A 218 15.12 -5.41 33.78
N ARG A 219 15.12 -6.38 32.84
CA ARG A 219 15.11 -7.81 33.17
C ARG A 219 16.38 -8.26 33.86
N GLN A 220 17.55 -7.74 33.47
CA GLN A 220 18.83 -8.05 34.11
C GLN A 220 18.91 -7.51 35.55
N LEU A 221 18.31 -6.34 35.82
CA LEU A 221 18.26 -5.77 37.16
C LEU A 221 17.28 -6.48 38.11
N GLN A 222 16.38 -7.30 37.57
CA GLN A 222 15.38 -8.07 38.32
C GLN A 222 15.82 -9.52 38.60
N GLN A 223 16.98 -9.94 38.08
CA GLN A 223 17.62 -11.24 38.32
C GLN A 223 18.73 -11.08 39.36
#